data_AF-A0A378IMK0-F1
#
_entry.id   AF-A0A378IMK0-F1
#
_cell.length_a   1.000
_cell.length_b   1.000
_cell.length_c   1.000
_cell.angle_alpha   90.00
_cell.angle_beta   90.00
_cell.angle_gamma   90.00
#
_symmetry.space_group_name_H-M   'P 1'
#
loop_
_entity.id
_entity.type
_entity.pdbx_description
1 polymer ?
#
loop_
_entity_poly.entity_id
_entity_poly.type
_entity_poly.pdbx_seq_one_letter_code
_entity_poly.pdbx_strand_id
1 'polypeptide(L)'
;MSSKLGFIAIDIDGTTLVEKIDKNPLYGWRNTESNIRSSLKEYMKWAQEKGYDIIILTARPEIVEPALKNIKLGTLPTMDILQRLVHEENITIKQIARAPAGLKGAKMQELLTQYQNESKEHENAIGILFDDQLKQVHDVKKQNNPQLLAFDINSKVDLEQFADIVELPGTHACHPYAITLKVLTEHSDLFNLKASINKLDPNQHFEVMNLLNHVVDDLCIRIDEARLHDYKPEIKWVETTVRHMHSLIDKIYFDTQELTCKDLKSASKEIFGHANPDKVKPNSRCDKLVQSMLLKAMEDVQANELQGARSRFENIKQKLMGIKKENQDIELKVEENLGGIKPS
;
A
#
# COMPACT_ATOMS: atom_id res chain seq x y z
N MET A 1 -25.27 27.98 1.76
CA MET A 1 -24.26 28.48 0.80
C MET A 1 -23.10 27.52 0.82
N SER A 2 -22.54 27.14 -0.33
CA SER A 2 -21.37 26.27 -0.38
C SER A 2 -20.08 27.03 -0.12
N SER A 3 -19.03 26.30 0.23
CA SER A 3 -17.70 26.88 0.45
C SER A 3 -17.06 27.32 -0.86
N LYS A 4 -16.49 28.53 -0.86
CA LYS A 4 -15.70 29.08 -1.96
C LYS A 4 -14.41 28.28 -2.22
N LEU A 5 -13.87 27.60 -1.20
CA LEU A 5 -12.69 26.74 -1.33
C LEU A 5 -13.03 25.38 -1.94
N GLY A 6 -14.29 24.97 -1.90
CA GLY A 6 -14.74 23.66 -2.34
C GLY A 6 -15.01 22.71 -1.19
N PHE A 7 -14.70 21.43 -1.37
CA PHE A 7 -15.13 20.39 -0.44
C PHE A 7 -14.12 19.26 -0.28
N ILE A 8 -14.23 18.58 0.86
CA ILE A 8 -13.59 17.30 1.13
C ILE A 8 -14.66 16.24 1.20
N ALA A 9 -14.60 15.30 0.27
CA ALA A 9 -15.39 14.09 0.24
C ALA A 9 -14.66 12.96 0.99
N ILE A 10 -15.37 12.30 1.89
CA ILE A 10 -14.81 11.20 2.69
C ILE A 10 -15.69 9.97 2.53
N ASP A 11 -15.07 8.83 2.22
CA ASP A 11 -15.80 7.56 2.32
C ASP A 11 -16.03 7.17 3.79
N ILE A 12 -17.16 6.55 4.05
CA ILE A 12 -17.45 5.94 5.35
C ILE A 12 -17.07 4.46 5.36
N ASP A 13 -17.11 3.79 4.21
CA ASP A 13 -16.75 2.38 4.11
C ASP A 13 -15.25 2.22 3.88
N GLY A 14 -14.58 1.43 4.70
CA GLY A 14 -13.15 1.16 4.50
C GLY A 14 -12.23 2.26 5.01
N THR A 15 -12.66 3.52 4.88
CA THR A 15 -11.92 4.69 5.33
C THR A 15 -12.13 5.00 6.81
N THR A 16 -12.65 4.03 7.57
CA THR A 16 -12.54 4.00 9.04
C THR A 16 -13.17 5.21 9.75
N LEU A 17 -14.28 5.76 9.23
CA LEU A 17 -15.14 6.65 10.02
C LEU A 17 -16.15 5.88 10.89
N VAL A 18 -16.12 4.54 10.79
CA VAL A 18 -17.04 3.64 11.49
C VAL A 18 -16.41 2.36 11.97
N GLU A 19 -17.03 1.84 13.01
CA GLU A 19 -16.94 0.46 13.46
C GLU A 19 -17.18 -0.50 12.28
N LYS A 20 -16.22 -1.40 12.09
CA LYS A 20 -16.39 -2.60 11.26
C LYS A 20 -16.28 -3.83 12.14
N ILE A 21 -17.29 -4.69 12.09
CA ILE A 21 -17.17 -6.06 12.60
C ILE A 21 -16.41 -6.87 11.56
N ASP A 22 -15.25 -7.40 11.97
CA ASP A 22 -14.47 -8.30 11.13
C ASP A 22 -15.27 -9.59 10.87
N LYS A 23 -15.31 -10.01 9.60
CA LYS A 23 -16.00 -11.25 9.19
C LYS A 23 -15.19 -12.50 9.52
N ASN A 24 -13.94 -12.36 9.93
CA ASN A 24 -13.10 -13.49 10.31
C ASN A 24 -13.49 -14.00 11.71
N PRO A 25 -14.01 -15.24 11.83
CA PRO A 25 -14.43 -15.80 13.11
C PRO A 25 -13.27 -15.96 14.13
N LEU A 26 -12.00 -15.95 13.69
CA LEU A 26 -10.84 -16.01 14.57
C LEU A 26 -10.56 -14.71 15.33
N TYR A 27 -11.07 -13.57 14.85
CA TYR A 27 -10.87 -12.24 15.46
C TYR A 27 -12.06 -11.77 16.29
N GLY A 28 -13.10 -12.61 16.39
CA GLY A 28 -14.30 -12.35 17.17
C GLY A 28 -15.24 -11.35 16.50
N TRP A 29 -16.54 -11.54 16.71
CA TRP A 29 -17.60 -10.66 16.21
C TRP A 29 -17.69 -9.32 16.99
N ARG A 30 -16.67 -8.98 17.77
CA ARG A 30 -16.68 -7.90 18.77
C ARG A 30 -15.42 -7.05 18.66
N ASN A 31 -15.27 -6.43 17.51
CA ASN A 31 -14.27 -5.39 17.31
C ASN A 31 -15.02 -4.06 17.23
N THR A 32 -15.71 -3.74 18.33
CA THR A 32 -16.78 -2.73 18.38
C THR A 32 -16.30 -1.30 18.18
N GLU A 33 -15.00 -1.01 18.19
CA GLU A 33 -14.48 0.33 17.83
C GLU A 33 -13.17 0.27 17.02
N SER A 34 -12.78 -0.94 16.61
CA SER A 34 -11.37 -1.25 16.30
C SER A 34 -10.81 -0.68 15.00
N ASN A 35 -11.57 0.07 14.20
CA ASN A 35 -11.08 0.53 12.90
C ASN A 35 -11.61 1.94 12.63
N ILE A 36 -11.55 2.83 13.62
CA ILE A 36 -11.87 4.25 13.47
C ILE A 36 -10.56 5.03 13.33
N ARG A 37 -10.44 5.97 12.38
CA ARG A 37 -9.25 6.83 12.27
C ARG A 37 -9.45 8.14 12.99
N SER A 38 -8.70 8.33 14.07
CA SER A 38 -8.73 9.57 14.84
C SER A 38 -8.13 10.72 14.03
N SER A 39 -7.05 10.48 13.28
CA SER A 39 -6.43 11.48 12.39
C SER A 39 -7.40 12.01 11.34
N LEU A 40 -8.26 11.16 10.76
CA LEU A 40 -9.22 11.58 9.75
C LEU A 40 -10.29 12.52 10.31
N LYS A 41 -10.75 12.30 11.54
CA LYS A 41 -11.66 13.24 12.24
C LYS A 41 -10.99 14.59 12.47
N GLU A 42 -9.72 14.61 12.87
CA GLU A 42 -8.97 15.84 13.04
C GLU A 42 -8.73 16.56 11.70
N TYR A 43 -8.44 15.82 10.62
CA TYR A 43 -8.36 16.40 9.28
C TYR A 43 -9.67 17.04 8.83
N MET A 44 -10.82 16.45 9.17
CA MET A 44 -12.13 17.06 8.92
C MET A 44 -12.27 18.38 9.66
N LYS A 45 -11.97 18.41 10.97
CA LYS A 45 -12.05 19.64 11.79
C LYS A 45 -11.16 20.74 11.22
N TRP A 46 -9.89 20.43 10.94
CA TRP A 46 -8.93 21.37 10.36
C TRP A 46 -9.39 21.92 9.00
N ALA A 47 -9.94 21.06 8.15
CA ALA A 47 -10.49 21.50 6.87
C ALA A 47 -11.68 22.46 7.04
N GLN A 48 -12.56 22.21 8.00
CA GLN A 48 -13.68 23.11 8.29
C GLN A 48 -13.21 24.45 8.83
N GLU A 49 -12.18 24.47 9.68
CA GLU A 49 -11.56 25.71 10.15
C GLU A 49 -10.95 26.53 9.01
N LYS A 50 -10.37 25.86 8.00
CA LYS A 50 -9.94 26.51 6.75
C LYS A 50 -11.08 26.94 5.85
N GLY A 51 -12.29 26.41 6.09
CA GLY A 51 -13.51 26.81 5.41
C GLY A 51 -13.98 25.84 4.34
N TYR A 52 -13.44 24.62 4.23
CA TYR A 52 -13.95 23.59 3.32
C TYR A 52 -15.28 23.01 3.82
N ASP A 53 -16.17 22.66 2.88
CA ASP A 53 -17.34 21.85 3.18
C ASP A 53 -16.93 20.36 3.32
N ILE A 54 -17.52 19.65 4.29
CA ILE A 54 -17.33 18.21 4.44
C ILE A 54 -18.51 17.45 3.83
N ILE A 55 -18.21 16.58 2.87
CA ILE A 55 -19.19 15.72 2.20
C ILE A 55 -18.88 14.26 2.54
N ILE A 56 -19.92 13.49 2.86
CA ILE A 56 -19.77 12.03 2.89
C ILE A 56 -20.06 11.46 1.50
N LEU A 57 -19.09 10.77 0.90
CA LEU A 57 -19.23 10.13 -0.41
C LEU A 57 -19.13 8.61 -0.28
N THR A 58 -20.29 7.96 -0.22
CA THR A 58 -20.39 6.52 0.06
C THR A 58 -20.86 5.71 -1.15
N ALA A 59 -20.41 4.46 -1.23
CA ALA A 59 -20.94 3.48 -2.18
C ALA A 59 -22.17 2.72 -1.64
N ARG A 60 -22.57 2.92 -0.38
CA ARG A 60 -23.75 2.26 0.20
C ARG A 60 -25.03 2.68 -0.54
N PRO A 61 -25.77 1.73 -1.12
CA PRO A 61 -27.08 2.02 -1.67
C PRO A 61 -28.04 2.45 -0.56
N GLU A 62 -28.89 3.45 -0.84
CA GLU A 62 -29.86 3.98 0.11
C GLU A 62 -30.83 2.91 0.63
N ILE A 63 -31.18 1.93 -0.21
CA ILE A 63 -32.06 0.81 0.15
C ILE A 63 -31.52 -0.09 1.27
N VAL A 64 -30.20 -0.04 1.55
CA VAL A 64 -29.56 -0.87 2.60
C VAL A 64 -29.67 -0.21 3.98
N GLU A 65 -29.90 1.10 4.06
CA GLU A 65 -29.95 1.86 5.32
C GLU A 65 -31.01 1.34 6.31
N PRO A 66 -32.26 1.01 5.90
CA PRO A 66 -33.26 0.45 6.81
C PRO A 66 -32.87 -0.94 7.33
N ALA A 67 -32.19 -1.75 6.50
CA ALA A 67 -31.76 -3.09 6.89
C ALA A 67 -30.66 -3.04 7.96
N LEU A 68 -29.73 -2.08 7.87
CA LEU A 68 -28.69 -1.85 8.88
C LEU A 68 -29.26 -1.40 10.23
N LYS A 69 -30.41 -0.71 10.24
CA LYS A 69 -31.11 -0.35 11.49
C LYS A 69 -31.72 -1.57 12.18
N ASN A 70 -32.26 -2.49 11.39
CA ASN A 70 -33.06 -3.60 11.90
C ASN A 70 -32.23 -4.85 12.20
N ILE A 71 -31.04 -4.97 11.62
CA ILE A 71 -30.13 -6.10 11.80
C ILE A 71 -28.77 -5.54 12.19
N LYS A 72 -28.18 -5.99 13.31
CA LYS A 72 -26.80 -5.67 13.69
C LYS A 72 -25.81 -6.33 12.72
N LEU A 73 -25.77 -5.85 11.48
CA LEU A 73 -24.93 -6.31 10.36
C LEU A 73 -23.55 -5.66 10.39
N GLY A 74 -22.92 -5.63 11.56
CA GLY A 74 -21.51 -5.32 11.68
C GLY A 74 -21.02 -3.94 11.26
N THR A 75 -21.93 -3.00 11.00
CA THR A 75 -21.64 -1.58 10.80
C THR A 75 -22.89 -0.76 11.11
N LEU A 76 -22.71 0.53 11.40
CA LEU A 76 -23.81 1.44 11.67
C LEU A 76 -24.45 1.97 10.37
N PRO A 77 -25.77 2.24 10.38
CA PRO A 77 -26.44 2.99 9.32
C PRO A 77 -25.78 4.35 9.09
N THR A 78 -25.76 4.83 7.85
CA THR A 78 -25.03 6.05 7.49
C THR A 78 -25.44 7.24 8.34
N MET A 79 -26.74 7.43 8.55
CA MET A 79 -27.26 8.55 9.36
C MET A 79 -26.78 8.53 10.81
N ASP A 80 -26.61 7.35 11.40
CA ASP A 80 -26.20 7.22 12.80
C ASP A 80 -24.71 7.61 12.95
N ILE A 81 -23.89 7.32 11.93
CA ILE A 81 -22.49 7.78 11.84
C ILE A 81 -22.44 9.30 11.80
N LEU A 82 -23.28 9.92 10.96
CA LEU A 82 -23.33 11.38 10.83
C LEU A 82 -23.73 12.03 12.13
N GLN A 83 -24.72 11.45 12.83
CA GLN A 83 -25.13 11.93 14.14
C GLN A 83 -23.97 11.87 15.13
N ARG A 84 -23.17 10.79 15.15
CA ARG A 84 -21.97 10.74 15.99
C ARG A 84 -20.95 11.81 15.61
N LEU A 85 -20.62 11.95 14.31
CA LEU A 85 -19.68 12.98 13.85
C LEU A 85 -20.14 14.41 14.22
N VAL A 86 -21.43 14.69 14.12
CA VAL A 86 -21.99 16.00 14.47
C VAL A 86 -22.05 16.22 15.98
N HIS A 87 -22.55 15.24 16.75
CA HIS A 87 -22.82 15.41 18.18
C HIS A 87 -21.61 15.15 19.09
N GLU A 88 -20.78 14.18 18.73
CA GLU A 88 -19.63 13.77 19.55
C GLU A 88 -18.35 14.47 19.12
N GLU A 89 -18.19 14.72 17.80
CA GLU A 89 -16.96 15.28 17.24
C GLU A 89 -17.08 16.74 16.79
N ASN A 90 -18.27 17.35 16.87
CA ASN A 90 -18.53 18.72 16.41
C ASN A 90 -18.13 18.97 14.94
N ILE A 91 -18.28 17.94 14.09
CA ILE A 91 -18.00 18.02 12.65
C ILE A 91 -19.30 18.28 11.90
N THR A 92 -19.37 19.36 11.13
CA THR A 92 -20.58 19.67 10.34
C THR A 92 -20.53 19.00 8.98
N ILE A 93 -21.49 18.12 8.70
CA ILE A 93 -21.59 17.45 7.39
C ILE A 93 -22.53 18.24 6.48
N LYS A 94 -22.01 18.69 5.34
CA LYS A 94 -22.73 19.47 4.35
C LYS A 94 -23.83 18.66 3.67
N GLN A 95 -23.47 17.49 3.16
CA GLN A 95 -24.38 16.59 2.46
C GLN A 95 -23.81 15.17 2.36
N ILE A 96 -24.67 14.23 1.95
CA ILE A 96 -24.29 12.87 1.60
C ILE A 96 -24.43 12.71 0.10
N ALA A 97 -23.34 12.36 -0.57
CA ALA A 97 -23.33 11.93 -1.95
C ALA A 97 -23.17 10.41 -2.03
N ARG A 98 -23.81 9.79 -3.02
CA ARG A 98 -23.72 8.35 -3.28
C ARG A 98 -23.20 8.09 -4.67
N ALA A 99 -22.23 7.18 -4.77
CA ALA A 99 -21.66 6.72 -6.04
C ALA A 99 -21.17 5.27 -5.90
N PRO A 100 -21.51 4.36 -6.84
CA PRO A 100 -21.01 3.00 -6.80
C PRO A 100 -19.47 2.93 -6.77
N ALA A 101 -18.93 1.84 -6.23
CA ALA A 101 -17.49 1.66 -6.14
C ALA A 101 -16.81 1.64 -7.53
N GLY A 102 -15.90 2.58 -7.76
CA GLY A 102 -15.22 2.80 -9.03
C GLY A 102 -15.95 3.77 -9.96
N LEU A 103 -16.92 4.54 -9.45
CA LEU A 103 -17.57 5.66 -10.13
C LEU A 103 -17.54 6.95 -9.28
N LYS A 104 -16.70 7.00 -8.24
CA LYS A 104 -16.58 8.18 -7.38
C LYS A 104 -15.98 9.37 -8.11
N GLY A 105 -15.10 9.16 -9.09
CA GLY A 105 -14.49 10.23 -9.90
C GLY A 105 -15.52 11.06 -10.64
N ALA A 106 -16.45 10.42 -11.35
CA ALA A 106 -17.52 11.13 -12.04
C ALA A 106 -18.42 11.90 -11.06
N LYS A 107 -18.70 11.32 -9.88
CA LYS A 107 -19.50 12.01 -8.85
C LYS A 107 -18.76 13.21 -8.25
N MET A 108 -17.45 13.09 -8.01
CA MET A 108 -16.61 14.21 -7.56
C MET A 108 -16.63 15.36 -8.58
N GLN A 109 -16.52 15.05 -9.87
CA GLN A 109 -16.62 16.05 -10.95
C GLN A 109 -17.97 16.74 -10.99
N GLU A 110 -19.06 15.99 -10.83
CA GLU A 110 -20.42 16.54 -10.76
C GLU A 110 -20.56 17.52 -9.58
N LEU A 111 -20.10 17.12 -8.39
CA LEU A 111 -20.13 17.95 -7.19
C LEU A 111 -19.29 19.22 -7.36
N LEU A 112 -18.08 19.11 -7.90
CA LEU A 112 -17.22 20.26 -8.15
C LEU A 112 -17.86 21.25 -9.13
N THR A 113 -18.47 20.74 -10.19
CA THR A 113 -19.19 21.56 -11.17
C THR A 113 -20.36 22.31 -10.52
N GLN A 114 -21.07 21.69 -9.56
CA GLN A 114 -22.13 22.37 -8.81
C GLN A 114 -21.58 23.56 -8.02
N TYR A 115 -20.47 23.38 -7.28
CA TYR A 115 -19.83 24.45 -6.51
C TYR A 115 -19.41 25.61 -7.42
N GLN A 116 -18.70 25.31 -8.51
CA GLN A 116 -18.18 26.31 -9.44
C GLN A 116 -19.27 27.13 -10.13
N ASN A 117 -20.46 26.55 -10.29
CA ASN A 117 -21.61 27.22 -10.90
C ASN A 117 -22.42 28.08 -9.91
N GLU A 118 -22.17 28.01 -8.59
CA GLU A 118 -22.91 28.82 -7.61
C GLU A 118 -22.60 30.31 -7.72
N SER A 119 -21.33 30.68 -7.89
CA SER A 119 -20.91 32.06 -8.13
C SER A 119 -19.48 32.13 -8.68
N LYS A 120 -19.09 33.31 -9.22
CA LYS A 120 -17.71 33.56 -9.67
C LYS A 120 -16.66 33.36 -8.56
N GLU A 121 -17.04 33.51 -7.30
CA GLU A 121 -16.12 33.31 -6.18
C GLU A 121 -15.78 31.82 -5.95
N HIS A 122 -16.51 30.90 -6.58
CA HIS A 122 -16.30 29.45 -6.49
C HIS A 122 -15.56 28.88 -7.70
N GLU A 123 -15.14 29.70 -8.68
CA GLU A 123 -14.45 29.24 -9.89
C GLU A 123 -13.20 28.40 -9.57
N ASN A 124 -12.52 28.74 -8.48
CA ASN A 124 -11.31 28.06 -8.01
C ASN A 124 -11.56 27.01 -6.92
N ALA A 125 -12.82 26.61 -6.68
CA ALA A 125 -13.12 25.53 -5.75
C ALA A 125 -12.35 24.26 -6.11
N ILE A 126 -11.94 23.49 -5.10
CA ILE A 126 -11.29 22.18 -5.27
C ILE A 126 -12.11 21.08 -4.60
N GLY A 127 -12.13 19.91 -5.21
CA GLY A 127 -12.74 18.71 -4.64
C GLY A 127 -11.66 17.73 -4.22
N ILE A 128 -11.60 17.38 -2.94
CA ILE A 128 -10.63 16.43 -2.38
C ILE A 128 -11.35 15.14 -1.97
N LEU A 129 -10.87 13.97 -2.39
CA LEU A 129 -11.36 12.67 -1.90
C LEU A 129 -10.36 12.03 -0.93
N PHE A 130 -10.84 11.57 0.22
CA PHE A 130 -10.17 10.58 1.05
C PHE A 130 -10.83 9.20 0.90
N ASP A 131 -10.02 8.20 0.58
CA ASP A 131 -10.47 6.82 0.40
C ASP A 131 -9.35 5.83 0.80
N ASP A 132 -9.70 4.66 1.33
CA ASP A 132 -8.77 3.57 1.63
C ASP A 132 -8.50 2.68 0.42
N GLN A 133 -9.33 2.76 -0.62
CA GLN A 133 -9.22 1.96 -1.82
C GLN A 133 -8.55 2.74 -2.95
N LEU A 134 -7.36 2.27 -3.34
CA LEU A 134 -6.56 2.82 -4.43
C LEU A 134 -7.33 2.87 -5.76
N LYS A 135 -8.28 1.96 -5.99
CA LYS A 135 -9.17 2.00 -7.16
C LYS A 135 -9.97 3.31 -7.22
N GLN A 136 -10.47 3.80 -6.08
CA GLN A 136 -11.27 5.04 -6.01
C GLN A 136 -10.38 6.27 -6.18
N VAL A 137 -9.21 6.26 -5.53
CA VAL A 137 -8.19 7.31 -5.71
C VAL A 137 -7.81 7.45 -7.18
N HIS A 138 -7.57 6.33 -7.87
CA HIS A 138 -7.29 6.34 -9.30
C HIS A 138 -8.51 6.78 -10.15
N ASP A 139 -9.73 6.45 -9.74
CA ASP A 139 -10.93 6.84 -10.48
C ASP A 139 -11.13 8.37 -10.52
N VAL A 140 -10.84 9.05 -9.41
CA VAL A 140 -10.81 10.53 -9.37
C VAL A 140 -9.67 11.07 -10.22
N LYS A 141 -8.45 10.52 -10.09
CA LYS A 141 -7.29 10.97 -10.88
C LYS A 141 -7.50 10.82 -12.39
N LYS A 142 -8.25 9.82 -12.83
CA LYS A 142 -8.62 9.59 -14.25
C LYS A 142 -9.52 10.68 -14.84
N GLN A 143 -10.18 11.50 -14.02
CA GLN A 143 -10.96 12.62 -14.53
C GLN A 143 -10.08 13.70 -15.17
N ASN A 144 -8.75 13.67 -14.94
CA ASN A 144 -7.78 14.62 -15.47
C ASN A 144 -8.15 16.09 -15.20
N ASN A 145 -8.86 16.35 -14.09
CA ASN A 145 -9.20 17.68 -13.64
C ASN A 145 -8.22 18.11 -12.55
N PRO A 146 -7.44 19.19 -12.73
CA PRO A 146 -6.46 19.66 -11.74
C PRO A 146 -7.07 20.13 -10.41
N GLN A 147 -8.37 20.44 -10.39
CA GLN A 147 -9.10 20.83 -9.18
C GLN A 147 -9.70 19.63 -8.43
N LEU A 148 -9.55 18.42 -8.98
CA LEU A 148 -9.92 17.17 -8.29
C LEU A 148 -8.67 16.46 -7.78
N LEU A 149 -8.59 16.33 -6.46
CA LEU A 149 -7.51 15.64 -5.77
C LEU A 149 -8.06 14.39 -5.09
N ALA A 150 -7.23 13.37 -4.95
CA ALA A 150 -7.59 12.17 -4.21
C ALA A 150 -6.37 11.58 -3.50
N PHE A 151 -6.59 11.23 -2.25
CA PHE A 151 -5.58 10.82 -1.29
C PHE A 151 -5.93 9.44 -0.72
N ASP A 152 -4.96 8.53 -0.77
CA ASP A 152 -5.03 7.30 0.01
C ASP A 152 -4.72 7.61 1.46
N ILE A 153 -5.66 7.33 2.36
CA ILE A 153 -5.48 7.56 3.80
C ILE A 153 -4.35 6.72 4.42
N ASN A 154 -3.87 5.69 3.73
CA ASN A 154 -2.76 4.85 4.16
C ASN A 154 -1.39 5.33 3.66
N SER A 155 -1.36 6.41 2.88
CA SER A 155 -0.14 6.96 2.28
C SER A 155 0.33 8.17 3.06
N LYS A 156 1.51 8.10 3.67
CA LYS A 156 2.11 9.27 4.35
C LYS A 156 2.22 10.45 3.40
N VAL A 157 2.71 10.21 2.18
CA VAL A 157 2.92 11.26 1.17
C VAL A 157 1.61 11.93 0.76
N ASP A 158 0.53 11.16 0.60
CA ASP A 158 -0.78 11.72 0.25
C ASP A 158 -1.35 12.55 1.40
N LEU A 159 -1.17 12.09 2.63
CA LEU A 159 -1.58 12.84 3.82
C LEU A 159 -0.73 14.10 4.06
N GLU A 160 0.57 14.09 3.72
CA GLU A 160 1.44 15.28 3.81
C GLU A 160 1.01 16.33 2.79
N GLN A 161 0.69 15.92 1.55
CA GLN A 161 0.12 16.84 0.55
C GLN A 161 -1.19 17.46 1.02
N PHE A 162 -2.04 16.68 1.69
CA PHE A 162 -3.23 17.24 2.30
C PHE A 162 -2.92 18.21 3.44
N ALA A 163 -2.00 17.85 4.34
CA ALA A 163 -1.57 18.69 5.45
C ALA A 163 -1.07 20.06 4.95
N ASP A 164 -0.33 20.10 3.84
CA ASP A 164 0.09 21.34 3.19
C ASP A 164 -1.10 22.17 2.69
N ILE A 165 -2.11 21.54 2.09
CA ILE A 165 -3.31 22.22 1.57
C ILE A 165 -4.11 22.89 2.69
N VAL A 166 -4.26 22.21 3.83
CA VAL A 166 -5.00 22.75 4.98
C VAL A 166 -4.09 23.43 6.01
N GLU A 167 -2.82 23.66 5.66
CA GLU A 167 -1.81 24.29 6.52
C GLU A 167 -1.74 23.68 7.93
N LEU A 168 -1.86 22.35 8.03
CA LEU A 168 -1.75 21.63 9.30
C LEU A 168 -0.29 21.71 9.78
N PRO A 169 0.00 22.21 11.00
CA PRO A 169 1.37 22.35 11.46
C PRO A 169 2.08 20.99 11.61
N GLY A 170 3.35 20.92 11.21
CA GLY A 170 4.19 19.72 11.35
C GLY A 170 4.35 19.21 12.79
N THR A 171 4.10 20.07 13.78
CA THR A 171 4.12 19.75 15.22
C THR A 171 2.79 19.21 15.74
N HIS A 172 1.72 19.23 14.93
CA HIS A 172 0.42 18.71 15.33
C HIS A 172 0.47 17.18 15.47
N ALA A 173 -0.19 16.62 16.50
CA ALA A 173 -0.11 15.19 16.80
C ALA A 173 -0.58 14.29 15.65
N CYS A 174 -1.59 14.74 14.88
CA CYS A 174 -2.09 14.03 13.70
C CYS A 174 -1.35 14.35 12.40
N HIS A 175 -0.32 15.20 12.42
CA HIS A 175 0.46 15.46 11.21
C HIS A 175 1.25 14.20 10.83
N PRO A 176 1.27 13.77 9.55
CA PRO A 176 1.91 12.50 9.15
C PRO A 176 3.38 12.40 9.57
N TYR A 177 4.15 13.49 9.43
CA TYR A 177 5.52 13.59 9.96
C TYR A 177 5.61 13.30 11.47
N ALA A 178 4.74 13.89 12.28
CA ALA A 178 4.72 13.69 13.74
C ALA A 178 4.33 12.25 14.10
N ILE A 179 3.36 11.67 13.38
CA ILE A 179 2.96 10.27 13.52
C ILE A 179 4.14 9.34 13.22
N THR A 180 4.82 9.52 12.08
CA THR A 180 5.98 8.70 11.73
C THR A 180 7.09 8.81 12.77
N LEU A 181 7.39 10.03 13.25
CA LEU A 181 8.40 10.24 14.29
C LEU A 181 8.02 9.50 15.58
N LYS A 182 6.79 9.67 16.07
CA LYS A 182 6.26 9.01 17.26
C LYS A 182 6.34 7.49 17.13
N VAL A 183 5.83 6.92 16.04
CA VAL A 183 5.83 5.46 15.83
C VAL A 183 7.25 4.92 15.77
N LEU A 184 8.18 5.59 15.08
CA LEU A 184 9.58 5.16 15.04
C LEU A 184 10.27 5.26 16.40
N THR A 185 9.78 6.06 17.34
CA THR A 185 10.28 6.07 18.72
C THR A 185 9.67 4.98 19.60
N GLU A 186 8.43 4.54 19.31
CA GLU A 186 7.65 3.64 20.16
C GLU A 186 7.53 2.21 19.62
N HIS A 187 7.92 1.95 18.37
CA HIS A 187 7.78 0.67 17.70
C HIS A 187 9.15 0.12 17.26
N SER A 188 9.75 -0.72 18.10
CA SER A 188 11.10 -1.25 17.92
C SER A 188 11.34 -1.88 16.54
N ASP A 189 10.39 -2.65 16.02
CA ASP A 189 10.62 -3.40 14.77
C ASP A 189 10.66 -2.49 13.54
N LEU A 190 9.82 -1.45 13.50
CA LEU A 190 9.82 -0.43 12.45
C LEU A 190 11.06 0.47 12.58
N PHE A 191 11.43 0.85 13.80
CA PHE A 191 12.69 1.56 14.06
C PHE A 191 13.90 0.79 13.55
N ASN A 192 13.98 -0.50 13.90
CA ASN A 192 15.04 -1.39 13.47
C ASN A 192 15.03 -1.56 11.95
N LEU A 193 13.84 -1.64 11.31
CA LEU A 193 13.73 -1.72 9.85
C LEU A 193 14.31 -0.48 9.19
N LYS A 194 13.93 0.71 9.68
CA LYS A 194 14.49 1.98 9.22
C LYS A 194 16.00 2.03 9.40
N ALA A 195 16.51 1.58 10.55
CA ALA A 195 17.94 1.53 10.83
C ALA A 195 18.69 0.56 9.89
N SER A 196 18.11 -0.59 9.56
CA SER A 196 18.68 -1.53 8.58
C SER A 196 18.70 -0.95 7.16
N ILE A 197 17.65 -0.25 6.73
CA ILE A 197 17.61 0.46 5.44
C ILE A 197 18.73 1.51 5.36
N ASN A 198 18.95 2.26 6.45
CA ASN A 198 19.97 3.31 6.50
C ASN A 198 21.43 2.79 6.48
N LYS A 199 21.64 1.48 6.65
CA LYS A 199 22.97 0.84 6.53
C LYS A 199 23.32 0.46 5.09
N LEU A 200 22.37 0.50 4.16
CA LEU A 200 22.61 0.21 2.75
C LEU A 200 23.49 1.31 2.12
N ASP A 201 24.39 0.95 1.19
CA ASP A 201 25.17 1.92 0.43
C ASP A 201 24.26 2.71 -0.53
N PRO A 202 24.06 4.02 -0.31
CA PRO A 202 23.17 4.82 -1.15
C PRO A 202 23.65 4.93 -2.60
N ASN A 203 24.94 4.73 -2.89
CA ASN A 203 25.45 4.77 -4.26
C ASN A 203 25.06 3.52 -5.07
N GLN A 204 24.76 2.41 -4.39
CA GLN A 204 24.44 1.13 -5.02
C GLN A 204 22.95 0.80 -4.94
N HIS A 205 22.26 1.29 -3.90
CA HIS A 205 20.91 0.83 -3.56
C HIS A 205 19.88 1.96 -3.44
N PHE A 206 20.15 3.14 -4.00
CA PHE A 206 19.28 4.33 -3.90
C PHE A 206 17.79 4.05 -4.15
N GLU A 207 17.46 3.39 -5.27
CA GLU A 207 16.06 3.13 -5.61
C GLU A 207 15.34 2.25 -4.61
N VAL A 208 16.05 1.23 -4.08
CA VAL A 208 15.51 0.29 -3.11
C VAL A 208 15.37 0.95 -1.74
N MET A 209 16.38 1.71 -1.32
CA MET A 209 16.30 2.52 -0.10
C MET A 209 15.11 3.47 -0.14
N ASN A 210 14.91 4.16 -1.26
CA ASN A 210 13.79 5.07 -1.43
C ASN A 210 12.44 4.33 -1.36
N LEU A 211 12.32 3.17 -2.01
CA LEU A 211 11.11 2.35 -1.96
C LEU A 211 10.82 1.86 -0.53
N LEU A 212 11.82 1.29 0.15
CA LEU A 212 11.67 0.76 1.52
C LEU A 212 11.40 1.87 2.53
N ASN A 213 11.99 3.05 2.36
CA ASN A 213 11.69 4.21 3.20
C ASN A 213 10.22 4.61 3.09
N HIS A 214 9.65 4.65 1.87
CA HIS A 214 8.23 4.90 1.69
C HIS A 214 7.35 3.78 2.28
N VAL A 215 7.78 2.52 2.19
CA VAL A 215 7.06 1.40 2.85
C VAL A 215 7.03 1.61 4.37
N VAL A 216 8.17 1.91 5.00
CA VAL A 216 8.24 2.15 6.45
C VAL A 216 7.35 3.33 6.86
N ASP A 217 7.42 4.41 6.10
CA ASP A 217 6.63 5.61 6.33
C ASP A 217 5.12 5.33 6.30
N ASP A 218 4.63 4.61 5.29
CA ASP A 218 3.22 4.21 5.18
C ASP A 218 2.81 3.19 6.27
N LEU A 219 3.69 2.26 6.63
CA LEU A 219 3.46 1.32 7.74
C LEU A 219 3.32 2.05 9.09
N CYS A 220 4.05 3.15 9.29
CA CYS A 220 3.92 3.97 10.50
C CYS A 220 2.52 4.60 10.60
N ILE A 221 2.00 5.12 9.49
CA ILE A 221 0.63 5.67 9.45
C ILE A 221 -0.40 4.59 9.80
N ARG A 222 -0.27 3.41 9.20
CA ARG A 222 -1.22 2.30 9.40
C ARG A 222 -1.20 1.76 10.83
N ILE A 223 -0.01 1.62 11.43
CA ILE A 223 0.11 1.02 12.78
C ILE A 223 -0.30 1.97 13.91
N ASP A 224 -0.12 3.28 13.76
CA ASP A 224 -0.50 4.26 14.81
C ASP A 224 -1.99 4.16 15.12
N GLU A 225 -2.82 4.24 14.07
CA GLU A 225 -4.27 4.14 14.18
C GLU A 225 -4.71 2.74 14.63
N ALA A 226 -4.08 1.69 14.10
CA ALA A 226 -4.40 0.32 14.48
C ALA A 226 -4.10 0.05 15.96
N ARG A 227 -3.00 0.57 16.51
CA ARG A 227 -2.64 0.38 17.93
C ARG A 227 -3.53 1.23 18.85
N LEU A 228 -3.93 2.42 18.44
CA LEU A 228 -4.84 3.28 19.21
C LEU A 228 -6.15 2.56 19.54
N HIS A 229 -6.65 1.73 18.61
CA HIS A 229 -7.94 1.02 18.70
C HIS A 229 -7.82 -0.51 18.83
N ASP A 230 -6.63 -1.01 19.13
CA ASP A 230 -6.30 -2.44 19.22
C ASP A 230 -6.77 -3.29 18.01
N TYR A 231 -6.62 -2.77 16.79
CA TYR A 231 -7.02 -3.44 15.57
C TYR A 231 -6.06 -4.57 15.17
N LYS A 232 -6.28 -5.76 15.76
CA LYS A 232 -5.42 -6.93 15.54
C LYS A 232 -5.14 -7.29 14.07
N PRO A 233 -6.11 -7.25 13.13
CA PRO A 233 -5.84 -7.58 11.73
C PRO A 233 -4.77 -6.70 11.09
N GLU A 234 -4.88 -5.38 11.27
CA GLU A 234 -3.93 -4.41 10.71
C GLU A 234 -2.58 -4.48 11.44
N ILE A 235 -2.59 -4.60 12.77
CA ILE A 235 -1.36 -4.81 13.56
C ILE A 235 -0.58 -6.02 13.03
N LYS A 236 -1.23 -7.17 12.88
CA LYS A 236 -0.61 -8.40 12.38
C LYS A 236 -0.12 -8.27 10.94
N TRP A 237 -0.85 -7.54 10.10
CA TRP A 237 -0.47 -7.30 8.72
C TRP A 237 0.80 -6.45 8.65
N VAL A 238 0.88 -5.39 9.44
CA VAL A 238 2.08 -4.55 9.56
C VAL A 238 3.25 -5.37 10.10
N GLU A 239 3.09 -6.10 11.21
CA GLU A 239 4.13 -6.94 11.81
C GLU A 239 4.66 -7.99 10.81
N THR A 240 3.76 -8.64 10.07
CA THR A 240 4.12 -9.64 9.04
C THR A 240 4.93 -9.00 7.93
N THR A 241 4.52 -7.81 7.48
CA THR A 241 5.20 -7.05 6.44
C THR A 241 6.59 -6.61 6.91
N VAL A 242 6.71 -6.03 8.10
CA VAL A 242 7.98 -5.61 8.70
C VAL A 242 8.96 -6.76 8.80
N ARG A 243 8.52 -7.93 9.30
CA ARG A 243 9.36 -9.13 9.39
C ARG A 243 9.90 -9.58 8.03
N HIS A 244 9.04 -9.60 7.01
CA HIS A 244 9.47 -10.01 5.66
C HIS A 244 10.37 -8.96 5.01
N MET A 245 10.12 -7.67 5.19
CA MET A 245 11.01 -6.61 4.70
C MET A 245 12.40 -6.68 5.35
N HIS A 246 12.48 -6.95 6.66
CA HIS A 246 13.75 -7.23 7.34
C HIS A 246 14.48 -8.41 6.72
N SER A 247 13.79 -9.55 6.56
CA SER A 247 14.40 -10.73 5.96
C SER A 247 14.88 -10.49 4.53
N LEU A 248 14.20 -9.64 3.75
CA LEU A 248 14.65 -9.28 2.41
C LEU A 248 15.92 -8.45 2.46
N ILE A 249 15.97 -7.45 3.33
CA ILE A 249 17.16 -6.62 3.47
C ILE A 249 18.37 -7.46 3.90
N ASP A 250 18.18 -8.31 4.92
CA ASP A 250 19.25 -9.15 5.47
C ASP A 250 19.79 -10.18 4.47
N LYS A 251 18.90 -10.76 3.64
CA LYS A 251 19.29 -11.77 2.64
C LYS A 251 19.85 -11.17 1.36
N ILE A 252 19.34 -10.03 0.90
CA ILE A 252 19.78 -9.42 -0.37
C ILE A 252 21.05 -8.58 -0.16
N TYR A 253 21.11 -7.78 0.90
CA TYR A 253 22.11 -6.71 1.01
C TYR A 253 23.18 -6.96 2.07
N PHE A 254 22.91 -7.81 3.06
CA PHE A 254 23.91 -8.20 4.06
C PHE A 254 24.45 -9.62 3.87
N ASP A 255 24.08 -10.28 2.77
CA ASP A 255 24.53 -11.62 2.33
C ASP A 255 24.52 -12.66 3.46
N THR A 256 23.53 -12.55 4.35
CA THR A 256 23.43 -13.44 5.51
C THR A 256 23.04 -14.85 5.08
N GLN A 257 22.20 -14.96 4.04
CA GLN A 257 21.74 -16.19 3.39
C GLN A 257 21.23 -15.87 1.98
N GLU A 258 21.30 -16.84 1.06
CA GLU A 258 20.74 -16.73 -0.28
C GLU A 258 19.21 -16.50 -0.23
N LEU A 259 18.73 -15.44 -0.88
CA LEU A 259 17.30 -15.21 -1.10
C LEU A 259 16.81 -16.05 -2.28
N THR A 260 15.73 -16.81 -2.08
CA THR A 260 15.17 -17.66 -3.13
C THR A 260 13.80 -17.17 -3.63
N CYS A 261 13.41 -17.60 -4.82
CA CYS A 261 12.04 -17.38 -5.32
C CYS A 261 10.97 -17.96 -4.37
N LYS A 262 11.31 -19.01 -3.59
CA LYS A 262 10.40 -19.61 -2.61
C LYS A 262 10.16 -18.68 -1.42
N ASP A 263 11.19 -18.00 -0.93
CA ASP A 263 11.09 -17.02 0.15
C ASP A 263 10.14 -15.89 -0.24
N LEU A 264 10.34 -15.32 -1.43
CA LEU A 264 9.50 -14.24 -1.96
C LEU A 264 8.04 -14.65 -2.17
N LYS A 265 7.81 -15.88 -2.63
CA LYS A 265 6.45 -16.43 -2.74
C LYS A 265 5.79 -16.65 -1.38
N SER A 266 6.56 -17.05 -0.36
CA SER A 266 6.06 -17.16 1.01
C SER A 266 5.70 -15.80 1.58
N ALA A 267 6.59 -14.80 1.42
CA ALA A 267 6.35 -13.43 1.84
C ALA A 267 5.08 -12.86 1.21
N SER A 268 4.95 -12.98 -0.12
CA SER A 268 3.74 -12.56 -0.84
C SER A 268 2.48 -13.25 -0.35
N LYS A 269 2.55 -14.57 -0.10
CA LYS A 269 1.40 -15.33 0.41
C LYS A 269 0.99 -14.89 1.82
N GLU A 270 1.95 -14.62 2.69
CA GLU A 270 1.68 -14.22 4.07
C GLU A 270 1.19 -12.77 4.17
N ILE A 271 1.72 -11.86 3.36
CA ILE A 271 1.33 -10.44 3.34
C ILE A 271 0.00 -10.23 2.60
N PHE A 272 -0.16 -10.83 1.42
CA PHE A 272 -1.29 -10.55 0.51
C PHE A 272 -2.28 -11.70 0.35
N GLY A 273 -2.02 -12.87 0.97
CA GLY A 273 -2.82 -14.08 0.73
C GLY A 273 -2.57 -14.73 -0.63
N HIS A 274 -1.64 -14.21 -1.45
CA HIS A 274 -1.37 -14.69 -2.80
C HIS A 274 0.12 -14.89 -3.03
N ALA A 275 0.52 -16.09 -3.48
CA ALA A 275 1.94 -16.45 -3.59
C ALA A 275 2.71 -15.71 -4.69
N ASN A 276 2.07 -15.38 -5.80
CA ASN A 276 2.74 -14.63 -6.87
C ASN A 276 2.43 -13.12 -6.73
N PRO A 277 3.44 -12.25 -6.53
CA PRO A 277 3.23 -10.81 -6.35
C PRO A 277 2.57 -10.12 -7.55
N ASP A 278 2.83 -10.57 -8.77
CA ASP A 278 2.26 -10.02 -10.03
C ASP A 278 0.73 -10.13 -10.11
N LYS A 279 0.15 -11.11 -9.43
CA LYS A 279 -1.30 -11.35 -9.38
C LYS A 279 -1.99 -10.64 -8.21
N VAL A 280 -1.23 -10.01 -7.32
CA VAL A 280 -1.79 -9.20 -6.23
C VAL A 280 -2.46 -7.97 -6.81
N LYS A 281 -3.69 -7.69 -6.38
CA LYS A 281 -4.39 -6.44 -6.68
C LYS A 281 -4.26 -5.54 -5.44
N PRO A 282 -3.33 -4.57 -5.44
CA PRO A 282 -3.12 -3.73 -4.27
C PRO A 282 -4.37 -2.92 -3.96
N ASN A 283 -4.79 -2.89 -2.69
CA ASN A 283 -5.93 -2.10 -2.24
C ASN A 283 -5.49 -0.71 -1.78
N SER A 284 -4.25 -0.54 -1.33
CA SER A 284 -3.65 0.74 -0.96
C SER A 284 -2.35 1.02 -1.74
N ARG A 285 -1.86 2.26 -1.65
CA ARG A 285 -0.53 2.67 -2.12
C ARG A 285 0.56 1.93 -1.36
N CYS A 286 0.41 1.74 -0.05
CA CYS A 286 1.31 0.91 0.75
C CYS A 286 1.41 -0.51 0.19
N ASP A 287 0.27 -1.14 -0.14
CA ASP A 287 0.25 -2.47 -0.75
C ASP A 287 1.01 -2.48 -2.08
N LYS A 288 0.84 -1.44 -2.90
CA LYS A 288 1.55 -1.28 -4.18
C LYS A 288 3.06 -1.13 -3.99
N LEU A 289 3.50 -0.39 -2.97
CA LEU A 289 4.93 -0.24 -2.65
C LEU A 289 5.54 -1.57 -2.21
N VAL A 290 4.86 -2.29 -1.30
CA VAL A 290 5.30 -3.62 -0.84
C VAL A 290 5.31 -4.63 -2.00
N GLN A 291 4.28 -4.63 -2.84
CA GLN A 291 4.23 -5.46 -4.06
C GLN A 291 5.40 -5.14 -4.99
N SER A 292 5.68 -3.86 -5.22
CA SER A 292 6.78 -3.42 -6.09
C SER A 292 8.13 -3.88 -5.54
N MET A 293 8.31 -3.86 -4.22
CA MET A 293 9.54 -4.34 -3.58
C MET A 293 9.72 -5.85 -3.79
N LEU A 294 8.66 -6.64 -3.58
CA LEU A 294 8.70 -8.08 -3.82
C LEU A 294 8.97 -8.42 -5.29
N LEU A 295 8.39 -7.66 -6.23
CA LEU A 295 8.64 -7.86 -7.66
C LEU A 295 10.09 -7.55 -8.03
N LYS A 296 10.63 -6.41 -7.60
CA LYS A 296 12.05 -6.06 -7.83
C LYS A 296 12.99 -7.14 -7.28
N ALA A 297 12.76 -7.57 -6.04
CA ALA A 297 13.56 -8.65 -5.43
C ALA A 297 13.43 -9.98 -6.21
N MET A 298 12.25 -10.28 -6.78
CA MET A 298 12.05 -11.50 -7.58
C MET A 298 12.77 -11.43 -8.93
N GLU A 299 12.80 -10.27 -9.56
CA GLU A 299 13.58 -10.03 -10.78
C GLU A 299 15.08 -10.23 -10.53
N ASP A 300 15.61 -9.69 -9.43
CA ASP A 300 17.02 -9.83 -9.06
C ASP A 300 17.40 -11.30 -8.79
N VAL A 301 16.58 -12.03 -8.01
CA VAL A 301 16.82 -13.46 -7.73
C VAL A 301 16.77 -14.29 -9.01
N GLN A 302 15.80 -14.04 -9.90
CA GLN A 302 15.68 -14.76 -11.16
C GLN A 302 16.86 -14.48 -12.10
N ALA A 303 17.34 -13.24 -12.17
CA ALA A 303 18.52 -12.88 -12.94
C ALA A 303 19.76 -13.65 -12.45
N ASN A 304 19.95 -13.73 -11.14
CA ASN A 304 21.04 -14.47 -10.52
C ASN A 304 20.92 -15.99 -10.77
N GLU A 305 19.73 -16.57 -10.62
CA GLU A 305 19.46 -17.99 -10.91
C GLU A 305 19.77 -18.33 -12.38
N LEU A 306 19.38 -17.46 -13.32
CA LEU A 306 19.66 -17.60 -14.75
C LEU A 306 21.14 -17.49 -15.09
N GLN A 307 21.86 -16.53 -14.49
CA GLN A 307 23.30 -16.39 -14.65
C GLN A 307 24.05 -17.62 -14.11
N GLY A 308 23.62 -18.14 -12.95
CA GLY A 308 24.12 -19.39 -12.40
C GLY A 308 23.86 -20.59 -13.32
N ALA A 309 22.65 -20.70 -13.87
CA ALA A 309 22.29 -21.76 -14.81
C ALA A 309 23.12 -21.69 -16.10
N ARG A 310 23.35 -20.50 -16.66
CA ARG A 310 24.23 -20.29 -17.82
C ARG A 310 25.66 -20.70 -17.53
N SER A 311 26.20 -20.34 -16.37
CA SER A 311 27.56 -20.70 -15.96
C SER A 311 27.72 -22.21 -15.79
N ARG A 312 26.71 -22.87 -15.18
CA ARG A 312 26.66 -24.35 -15.09
C ARG A 312 26.60 -25.00 -16.47
N PHE A 313 25.79 -24.46 -17.38
CA PHE A 313 25.68 -24.97 -18.74
C PHE A 313 27.00 -24.86 -19.52
N GLU A 314 27.69 -23.71 -19.47
CA GLU A 314 28.99 -23.55 -20.12
C GLU A 314 30.05 -24.50 -19.53
N ASN A 315 30.06 -24.69 -18.21
CA ASN A 315 30.94 -25.68 -17.57
C ASN A 315 30.66 -27.11 -18.05
N ILE A 316 29.40 -27.51 -18.18
CA ILE A 316 29.02 -28.81 -18.73
C ILE A 316 29.47 -28.93 -20.19
N LYS A 317 29.22 -27.90 -21.00
CA LYS A 317 29.62 -27.85 -22.41
C LYS A 317 31.14 -27.97 -22.58
N GLN A 318 31.94 -27.26 -21.77
CA GLN A 318 33.39 -27.37 -21.79
C GLN A 318 33.85 -28.79 -21.43
N LYS A 319 33.28 -29.41 -20.39
CA LYS A 319 33.57 -30.81 -20.04
C LYS A 319 33.23 -31.77 -21.19
N LEU A 320 32.07 -31.60 -21.83
CA LEU A 320 31.66 -32.42 -22.98
C LEU A 320 32.59 -32.24 -24.18
N MET A 321 33.05 -31.02 -24.47
CA MET A 321 34.05 -30.77 -25.52
C MET A 321 35.41 -31.40 -25.18
N GLY A 322 35.83 -31.37 -23.91
CA GLY A 322 37.04 -32.04 -23.44
C GLY A 322 36.98 -33.56 -23.63
N ILE A 323 35.88 -34.20 -23.23
CA ILE A 323 35.65 -35.64 -23.43
C ILE A 323 35.67 -36.00 -24.92
N LYS A 324 35.05 -35.18 -25.78
CA LYS A 324 35.05 -35.42 -27.23
C LYS A 324 36.46 -35.37 -27.81
N LYS A 325 37.31 -34.44 -27.34
CA LYS A 325 38.70 -34.32 -27.77
C LYS A 325 39.54 -35.50 -27.29
N GLU A 326 39.38 -35.93 -26.04
CA GLU A 326 40.06 -37.12 -25.51
C GLU A 326 39.70 -38.39 -26.27
N ASN A 327 38.42 -38.56 -26.65
CA ASN A 327 37.99 -39.70 -27.47
C ASN A 327 38.60 -39.67 -28.88
N GLN A 328 38.69 -38.50 -29.52
CA GLN A 328 39.37 -38.36 -30.82
C GLN A 328 40.86 -38.67 -30.73
N ASP A 329 41.52 -38.23 -29.66
CA ASP A 329 42.95 -38.52 -29.42
C ASP A 329 43.18 -40.03 -29.16
N ILE A 330 42.22 -40.73 -28.56
CA ILE A 330 42.26 -42.19 -28.39
C ILE A 330 42.07 -42.89 -29.73
N GLU A 331 41.09 -42.49 -30.54
CA GLU A 331 40.84 -43.07 -31.87
C GLU A 331 42.07 -42.93 -32.77
N LEU A 332 42.71 -41.75 -32.81
CA LEU A 332 43.94 -41.51 -33.56
C LEU A 332 45.10 -42.40 -33.07
N LYS A 333 45.27 -42.56 -31.75
CA LYS A 333 46.29 -43.48 -31.19
C LYS A 333 46.00 -44.94 -31.50
N VAL A 334 44.73 -45.35 -31.57
CA VAL A 334 44.34 -46.71 -31.95
C VAL A 334 44.62 -46.94 -33.44
N GLU A 335 44.32 -45.98 -34.31
CA GLU A 335 44.66 -46.05 -35.74
C GLU A 335 46.17 -46.09 -35.99
N GLU A 336 46.97 -45.30 -35.27
CA GLU A 336 48.43 -45.35 -35.33
C GLU A 336 48.99 -46.71 -34.89
N ASN A 337 48.40 -47.32 -33.85
CA ASN A 337 48.81 -48.64 -33.36
C ASN A 337 48.35 -49.80 -34.26
N LEU A 338 47.20 -49.66 -34.93
CA LEU A 338 46.66 -50.68 -35.84
C LEU A 338 47.20 -50.58 -37.27
N GLY A 339 47.64 -49.38 -37.71
CA GLY A 339 48.29 -49.16 -39.00
C GLY A 339 49.65 -49.85 -39.16
N GLY A 340 50.19 -50.44 -38.09
CA GLY A 340 51.41 -51.26 -38.09
C GLY A 340 51.21 -52.75 -38.37
N ILE A 341 49.97 -53.26 -38.40
CA ILE A 341 49.69 -54.67 -38.66
C ILE A 341 49.31 -54.84 -40.13
N LYS A 342 50.30 -55.17 -40.98
CA LYS A 342 50.02 -55.70 -42.32
C LYS A 342 49.39 -57.09 -42.17
N PRO A 343 48.22 -57.36 -42.78
CA PRO A 343 47.70 -58.71 -42.85
C PRO A 343 48.66 -59.56 -43.71
N SER A 344 49.09 -60.68 -43.13
CA SER A 344 49.97 -61.70 -43.72
C SER A 344 49.28 -62.55 -44.78
#